data_AF-A0A1V5PAZ9-F1
#
_entry.id   AF-A0A1V5PAZ9-F1
#
_cell.length_a   1.000
_cell.length_b   1.000
_cell.length_c   1.000
_cell.angle_alpha   90.00
_cell.angle_beta   90.00
_cell.angle_gamma   90.00
#
_symmetry.space_group_name_H-M   'P 1'
#
loop_
_entity.id
_entity.type
_entity.pdbx_description
1 polymer ?
#
loop_
_entity_poly.entity_id
_entity_poly.type
_entity_poly.pdbx_seq_one_letter_code
_entity_poly.pdbx_strand_id
1 'polypeptide(L)'
;MLLLGLLMVFNYTRFGSIFETGYTRADTRGPVTDWGATAKPLLSWYGYFLSSGKGFFFFSPPAFLALWGWRALYCRHKLESLLVFGIALAYPLFYSFVTHRWFGGVNWGPRYIVCVTPFMLLPLGAWLERQDLRRWLSITALLLFGALGAVVQVSNLLVNYNAYVFSDVAFEQQIYIPEKSPLLAQWRLWSEYRAGWQAFDHALRVSGGDFYLLESGFYPTEAVEQAPYGRWMGAVGEFRIYAHSSRTPLVFSITYSRPKSATPTAVAWRGLQWTYEDHDCVSDLQLLAESAQETQWREKVTLPTGGAARWPGVLHLDAPADVPGDARELSVFVSNVTLLQDGVLLPYREARLPRPLPLSTEQGWSWPALFWFYDPAVPRPLDLWLWYVWTSGVPLPAARAFIIGLLLFWLALILVGIIGFSRIGLCMFHSRRRGNREC
;
A
#
# COMPACT_ATOMS: atom_id res chain seq x y z
N MET A 1 -28.22 19.91 13.62
CA MET A 1 -29.55 19.36 13.31
C MET A 1 -29.74 19.08 11.83
N LEU A 2 -29.48 20.03 10.93
CA LEU A 2 -29.56 19.81 9.46
C LEU A 2 -28.74 18.61 8.96
N LEU A 3 -27.45 18.54 9.35
CA LEU A 3 -26.56 17.42 8.97
C LEU A 3 -27.05 16.05 9.45
N LEU A 4 -27.59 15.98 10.68
CA LEU A 4 -28.18 14.76 11.23
C LEU A 4 -29.44 14.36 10.46
N GLY A 5 -30.30 15.33 10.11
CA GLY A 5 -31.47 15.09 9.28
C GLY A 5 -31.11 14.57 7.88
N LEU A 6 -30.12 15.18 7.23
CA LEU A 6 -29.60 14.72 5.94
C LEU A 6 -29.02 13.30 6.02
N LEU A 7 -28.28 12.99 7.08
CA LEU A 7 -27.75 11.64 7.33
C LEU A 7 -28.87 10.61 7.52
N MET A 8 -29.92 10.96 8.28
CA MET A 8 -31.09 10.09 8.47
C MET A 8 -31.82 9.85 7.14
N VAL A 9 -32.03 10.88 6.32
CA VAL A 9 -32.64 10.75 4.99
C VAL A 9 -31.77 9.87 4.08
N PHE A 10 -30.45 10.06 4.10
CA PHE A 10 -29.51 9.22 3.37
C PHE A 10 -29.61 7.74 3.79
N ASN A 11 -29.62 7.47 5.10
CA ASN A 11 -29.77 6.10 5.61
C ASN A 11 -31.12 5.49 5.21
N TYR A 12 -32.22 6.26 5.33
CA TYR A 12 -33.54 5.79 4.94
C TYR A 12 -33.64 5.49 3.44
N THR A 13 -33.14 6.38 2.58
CA THR A 13 -33.17 6.19 1.12
C THR A 13 -32.32 5.00 0.67
N ARG A 14 -31.18 4.75 1.33
CA ARG A 14 -30.26 3.66 0.97
C ARG A 14 -30.67 2.31 1.55
N PHE A 15 -31.24 2.30 2.76
CA PHE A 15 -31.42 1.08 3.53
C PHE A 15 -32.86 0.80 3.99
N GLY A 16 -33.78 1.75 3.78
CA GLY A 16 -35.16 1.69 4.26
C GLY A 16 -35.31 1.91 5.76
N SER A 17 -34.26 2.30 6.47
CA SER A 17 -34.27 2.59 7.91
C SER A 17 -33.27 3.69 8.26
N ILE A 18 -33.68 4.63 9.11
CA ILE A 18 -32.80 5.69 9.63
C ILE A 18 -31.73 5.15 10.60
N PHE A 19 -31.98 3.97 11.19
CA PHE A 19 -31.10 3.31 12.16
C PHE A 19 -30.18 2.25 11.53
N GLU A 20 -30.34 1.96 10.24
CA GLU A 20 -29.43 1.05 9.55
C GLU A 20 -28.06 1.72 9.37
N THR A 21 -27.01 0.96 9.67
CA THR A 21 -25.62 1.46 9.63
C THR A 21 -24.83 0.91 8.44
N GLY A 22 -25.46 0.05 7.63
CA GLY A 22 -24.83 -0.69 6.54
C GLY A 22 -24.09 -1.95 7.01
N TYR A 23 -23.97 -2.14 8.32
CA TYR A 23 -23.32 -3.29 8.94
C TYR A 23 -24.30 -4.30 9.55
N THR A 24 -25.61 -4.09 9.40
CA THR A 24 -26.62 -4.95 10.00
C THR A 24 -27.20 -5.96 9.00
N ARG A 25 -27.30 -5.59 7.71
CA ARG A 25 -27.90 -6.44 6.66
C ARG A 25 -26.92 -7.04 5.66
N ALA A 26 -25.77 -6.40 5.44
CA ALA A 26 -24.85 -6.74 4.34
C ALA A 26 -23.56 -7.46 4.80
N ASP A 27 -23.48 -7.86 6.08
CA ASP A 27 -22.25 -8.37 6.66
C ASP A 27 -22.28 -9.88 6.87
N THR A 28 -21.43 -10.60 6.14
CA THR A 28 -21.23 -12.05 6.27
C THR A 28 -20.56 -12.46 7.59
N ARG A 29 -20.03 -11.52 8.36
CA ARG A 29 -19.40 -11.73 9.68
C ARG A 29 -20.33 -11.42 10.86
N GLY A 30 -21.63 -11.27 10.60
CA GLY A 30 -22.66 -11.03 11.60
C GLY A 30 -23.01 -9.54 11.77
N PRO A 31 -24.27 -9.25 12.15
CA PRO A 31 -24.77 -7.90 12.24
C PRO A 31 -24.09 -7.13 13.39
N VAL A 32 -23.81 -5.85 13.18
CA VAL A 32 -23.28 -4.96 14.23
C VAL A 32 -24.32 -4.65 15.31
N THR A 33 -25.52 -5.26 15.32
CA THR A 33 -26.61 -5.00 16.26
C THR A 33 -26.37 -5.40 17.71
N ASP A 34 -25.30 -6.13 18.03
CA ASP A 34 -24.97 -6.48 19.42
C ASP A 34 -24.32 -5.31 20.18
N TRP A 35 -24.94 -4.12 20.12
CA TRP A 35 -24.55 -2.98 20.95
C TRP A 35 -25.00 -3.28 22.38
N GLY A 36 -24.06 -3.67 23.24
CA GLY A 36 -24.24 -3.65 24.70
C GLY A 36 -24.49 -4.98 25.40
N ALA A 37 -25.14 -5.99 24.81
CA ALA A 37 -25.45 -7.23 25.54
C ALA A 37 -24.21 -8.11 25.80
N THR A 38 -23.26 -8.12 24.87
CA THR A 38 -22.01 -8.91 24.92
C THR A 38 -20.75 -8.01 24.92
N ALA A 39 -20.94 -6.69 24.92
CA ALA A 39 -19.86 -5.73 24.90
C ALA A 39 -19.02 -5.81 26.18
N LYS A 40 -17.69 -5.69 26.03
CA LYS A 40 -16.74 -5.65 27.15
C LYS A 40 -16.10 -4.26 27.20
N PRO A 41 -16.84 -3.21 27.62
CA PRO A 41 -16.40 -1.83 27.46
C PRO A 41 -15.06 -1.55 28.16
N LEU A 42 -14.81 -2.12 29.34
CA LEU A 42 -13.53 -1.99 30.03
C LEU A 42 -12.36 -2.60 29.26
N LEU A 43 -12.59 -3.76 28.62
CA LEU A 43 -11.59 -4.41 27.79
C LEU A 43 -11.34 -3.62 26.51
N SER A 44 -12.39 -3.08 25.87
CA SER A 44 -12.27 -2.18 24.71
C SER A 44 -11.57 -0.88 25.05
N TRP A 45 -11.81 -0.31 26.23
CA TRP A 45 -11.10 0.84 26.76
C TRP A 45 -9.61 0.57 26.94
N TYR A 46 -9.28 -0.54 27.61
CA TYR A 46 -7.89 -1.01 27.68
C TYR A 46 -7.30 -1.21 26.27
N GLY A 47 -8.09 -1.82 25.39
CA GLY A 47 -7.88 -1.95 23.96
C GLY A 47 -7.42 -0.65 23.29
N TYR A 48 -8.19 0.41 23.46
CA TYR A 48 -7.97 1.70 22.82
C TYR A 48 -6.69 2.38 23.21
N PHE A 49 -6.26 2.25 24.47
CA PHE A 49 -5.17 3.07 25.00
C PHE A 49 -3.90 2.26 25.26
N LEU A 50 -4.04 1.04 25.75
CA LEU A 50 -2.96 0.28 26.38
C LEU A 50 -2.77 -1.14 25.81
N SER A 51 -3.56 -1.56 24.81
CA SER A 51 -3.28 -2.84 24.14
C SER A 51 -2.01 -2.76 23.29
N SER A 52 -1.28 -3.86 23.20
CA SER A 52 -0.02 -3.90 22.45
C SER A 52 -0.23 -3.74 20.94
N GLY A 53 -1.37 -4.17 20.41
CA GLY A 53 -1.64 -4.16 18.97
C GLY A 53 -2.60 -3.09 18.47
N LYS A 54 -3.26 -2.34 19.36
CA LYS A 54 -4.16 -1.23 18.98
C LYS A 54 -4.07 -0.01 19.89
N GLY A 55 -3.28 -0.05 20.97
CA GLY A 55 -3.26 1.00 21.98
C GLY A 55 -2.71 2.33 21.44
N PHE A 56 -3.51 3.39 21.56
CA PHE A 56 -3.19 4.74 21.10
C PHE A 56 -1.81 5.21 21.58
N PHE A 57 -1.45 4.95 22.84
CA PHE A 57 -0.16 5.40 23.35
C PHE A 57 1.04 4.62 22.78
N PHE A 58 0.85 3.37 22.37
CA PHE A 58 1.89 2.59 21.70
C PHE A 58 2.04 2.98 20.22
N PHE A 59 0.92 3.31 19.56
CA PHE A 59 0.89 3.73 18.16
C PHE A 59 1.18 5.23 17.98
N SER A 60 1.05 6.02 19.04
CA SER A 60 1.38 7.45 19.10
C SER A 60 2.10 7.80 20.41
N PRO A 61 3.34 7.33 20.60
CA PRO A 61 4.12 7.57 21.82
C PRO A 61 4.19 9.02 22.32
N PRO A 62 4.30 10.06 21.45
CA PRO A 62 4.24 11.46 21.89
C PRO A 62 2.99 11.80 22.72
N ALA A 63 1.90 11.07 22.54
CA ALA A 63 0.67 11.27 23.30
C ALA A 63 0.82 10.97 24.80
N PHE A 64 1.81 10.16 25.22
CA PHE A 64 2.11 10.00 26.63
C PHE A 64 2.42 11.34 27.28
N LEU A 65 3.19 12.20 26.60
CA LEU A 65 3.59 13.51 27.12
C LEU A 65 2.40 14.43 27.41
N ALA A 66 1.30 14.27 26.67
CA ALA A 66 0.07 15.03 26.88
C ALA A 66 -0.55 14.74 28.27
N LEU A 67 -0.34 13.55 28.84
CA LEU A 67 -0.88 13.21 30.16
C LEU A 67 -0.39 14.16 31.26
N TRP A 68 0.88 14.60 31.19
CA TRP A 68 1.48 15.53 32.15
C TRP A 68 1.13 17.01 31.89
N GLY A 69 0.44 17.29 30.78
CA GLY A 69 -0.03 18.61 30.40
C GLY A 69 -1.41 18.97 30.92
N TRP A 70 -2.22 17.97 31.29
CA TRP A 70 -3.60 18.18 31.73
C TRP A 70 -3.73 19.13 32.91
N ARG A 71 -2.87 18.98 33.93
CA ARG A 71 -2.89 19.88 35.10
C ARG A 71 -2.58 21.32 34.69
N ALA A 72 -1.57 21.52 33.84
CA ALA A 72 -1.19 22.84 33.38
C ALA A 72 -2.30 23.48 32.53
N LEU A 73 -2.93 22.71 31.65
CA LEU A 73 -4.06 23.16 30.84
C LEU A 73 -5.26 23.53 31.72
N TYR A 74 -5.62 22.69 32.68
CA TYR A 74 -6.73 22.92 33.61
C TYR A 74 -6.55 24.16 34.48
N CYS A 75 -5.33 24.40 34.98
CA CYS A 75 -5.03 25.59 35.78
C CYS A 75 -5.12 26.90 34.98
N ARG A 76 -4.88 26.86 33.65
CA ARG A 76 -4.91 28.05 32.79
C ARG A 76 -6.26 28.26 32.11
N HIS A 77 -6.90 27.16 31.69
CA HIS A 77 -8.11 27.12 30.86
C HIS A 77 -9.05 26.02 31.36
N LYS A 78 -9.69 26.27 32.51
CA LYS A 78 -10.48 25.24 33.22
C LYS A 78 -11.63 24.68 32.37
N LEU A 79 -12.44 25.54 31.76
CA LEU A 79 -13.63 25.12 31.00
C LEU A 79 -13.24 24.39 29.72
N GLU A 80 -12.24 24.92 29.01
CA GLU A 80 -11.69 24.31 27.81
C GLU A 80 -11.05 22.96 28.13
N SER A 81 -10.30 22.85 29.23
CA SER A 81 -9.74 21.59 29.68
C SER A 81 -10.84 20.57 30.00
N LEU A 82 -11.92 20.97 30.67
CA LEU A 82 -13.04 20.06 30.95
C LEU A 82 -13.75 19.61 29.67
N LEU A 83 -13.93 20.52 28.70
CA LEU A 83 -14.50 20.20 27.40
C LEU A 83 -13.62 19.20 26.63
N VAL A 84 -12.32 19.49 26.50
CA VAL A 84 -11.36 18.62 25.81
C VAL A 84 -11.30 17.25 26.48
N PHE A 85 -11.33 17.20 27.82
CA PHE A 85 -11.34 15.95 28.58
C PHE A 85 -12.63 15.17 28.33
N GLY A 86 -13.78 15.85 28.37
CA GLY A 86 -15.08 15.27 28.06
C GLY A 86 -15.14 14.66 26.66
N ILE A 87 -14.60 15.34 25.65
CA ILE A 87 -14.51 14.82 24.27
C ILE A 87 -13.59 13.59 24.21
N ALA A 88 -12.39 13.69 24.80
CA ALA A 88 -11.41 12.61 24.82
C ALA A 88 -11.90 11.37 25.58
N LEU A 89 -12.83 11.53 26.53
CA LEU A 89 -13.43 10.44 27.29
C LEU A 89 -14.70 9.88 26.65
N ALA A 90 -15.65 10.73 26.27
CA ALA A 90 -16.97 10.30 25.79
C ALA A 90 -16.87 9.54 24.46
N TYR A 91 -15.97 9.95 23.57
CA TYR A 91 -15.88 9.38 22.23
C TYR A 91 -15.35 7.93 22.23
N PRO A 92 -14.21 7.60 22.86
CA PRO A 92 -13.80 6.21 23.02
C PRO A 92 -14.80 5.38 23.85
N LEU A 93 -15.47 6.00 24.83
CA LEU A 93 -16.48 5.31 25.63
C LEU A 93 -17.64 4.84 24.77
N PHE A 94 -18.16 5.71 23.92
CA PHE A 94 -19.24 5.37 23.00
C PHE A 94 -18.88 4.16 22.13
N TYR A 95 -17.72 4.17 21.48
CA TYR A 95 -17.30 3.06 20.62
C TYR A 95 -16.83 1.81 21.38
N SER A 96 -16.54 1.91 22.67
CA SER A 96 -16.24 0.74 23.51
C SER A 96 -17.45 -0.18 23.72
N PHE A 97 -18.66 0.30 23.44
CA PHE A 97 -19.88 -0.52 23.44
C PHE A 97 -20.11 -1.27 22.11
N VAL A 98 -19.24 -1.07 21.11
CA VAL A 98 -19.32 -1.79 19.83
C VAL A 98 -18.61 -3.14 19.96
N THR A 99 -19.41 -4.20 20.14
CA THR A 99 -18.93 -5.58 20.32
C THR A 99 -18.14 -6.06 19.09
N HIS A 100 -17.02 -6.73 19.32
CA HIS A 100 -16.11 -7.32 18.31
C HIS A 100 -15.53 -6.36 17.27
N ARG A 101 -15.82 -5.05 17.33
CA ARG A 101 -15.37 -4.07 16.32
C ARG A 101 -14.97 -2.72 16.87
N TRP A 102 -14.87 -2.55 18.19
CA TRP A 102 -14.38 -1.32 18.81
C TRP A 102 -13.07 -0.81 18.17
N PHE A 103 -12.18 -1.69 17.70
CA PHE A 103 -10.92 -1.31 17.06
C PHE A 103 -11.07 -0.78 15.61
N GLY A 104 -12.26 -0.80 15.01
CA GLY A 104 -12.54 -0.23 13.68
C GLY A 104 -12.01 -1.03 12.49
N GLY A 105 -11.77 -2.34 12.66
CA GLY A 105 -11.34 -3.26 11.61
C GLY A 105 -9.81 -3.38 11.41
N VAL A 106 -9.44 -3.68 10.16
CA VAL A 106 -8.06 -3.85 9.70
C VAL A 106 -7.43 -2.48 9.52
N ASN A 107 -6.57 -2.07 10.45
CA ASN A 107 -5.96 -0.74 10.50
C ASN A 107 -4.76 -0.71 11.44
N TRP A 108 -3.91 0.31 11.25
CA TRP A 108 -2.77 0.64 12.11
C TRP A 108 -3.23 1.49 13.31
N GLY A 109 -3.18 0.92 14.51
CA GLY A 109 -3.69 1.56 15.73
C GLY A 109 -5.22 1.51 15.84
N PRO A 110 -5.86 2.36 16.65
CA PRO A 110 -7.31 2.30 16.89
C PRO A 110 -8.09 3.32 16.04
N ARG A 111 -8.58 2.90 14.86
CA ARG A 111 -9.18 3.79 13.85
C ARG A 111 -10.29 4.70 14.37
N TYR A 112 -11.18 4.23 15.23
CA TYR A 112 -12.32 5.03 15.65
C TYR A 112 -11.92 6.28 16.43
N ILE A 113 -10.86 6.24 17.23
CA ILE A 113 -10.46 7.40 18.06
C ILE A 113 -9.49 8.35 17.37
N VAL A 114 -9.16 8.12 16.10
CA VAL A 114 -8.28 9.02 15.30
C VAL A 114 -8.85 10.44 15.24
N CYS A 115 -10.18 10.58 15.12
CA CYS A 115 -10.83 11.89 15.06
C CYS A 115 -10.67 12.70 16.35
N VAL A 116 -10.45 12.05 17.50
CA VAL A 116 -10.26 12.71 18.79
C VAL A 116 -8.79 12.82 19.22
N THR A 117 -7.86 12.26 18.43
CA THR A 117 -6.41 12.39 18.65
C THR A 117 -5.94 13.85 18.81
N PRO A 118 -6.41 14.84 18.03
CA PRO A 118 -5.99 16.23 18.23
C PRO A 118 -6.33 16.74 19.64
N PHE A 119 -7.54 16.43 20.14
CA PHE A 119 -7.98 16.82 21.48
C PHE A 119 -7.16 16.11 22.58
N MET A 120 -6.81 14.84 22.37
CA MET A 120 -5.94 14.09 23.29
C MET A 120 -4.51 14.65 23.33
N LEU A 121 -4.05 15.26 22.24
CA LEU A 121 -2.71 15.86 22.13
C LEU A 121 -2.66 17.32 22.59
N LEU A 122 -3.77 18.06 22.64
CA LEU A 122 -3.79 19.47 23.06
C LEU A 122 -3.06 19.75 24.39
N PRO A 123 -3.21 18.93 25.45
CA PRO A 123 -2.49 19.14 26.71
C PRO A 123 -0.96 19.13 26.54
N LEU A 124 -0.41 18.49 25.50
CA LEU A 124 1.03 18.49 25.22
C LEU A 124 1.59 19.91 25.07
N GLY A 125 0.82 20.82 24.46
CA GLY A 125 1.22 22.23 24.36
C GLY A 125 1.38 22.88 25.72
N ALA A 126 0.39 22.68 26.61
CA ALA A 126 0.44 23.18 27.98
C ALA A 126 1.60 22.56 28.80
N TRP A 127 1.95 21.30 28.54
CA TRP A 127 3.12 20.66 29.14
C TRP A 127 4.44 21.29 28.69
N LEU A 128 4.58 21.60 27.40
CA LEU A 128 5.79 22.25 26.86
C LEU A 128 6.02 23.66 27.40
N GLU A 129 4.95 24.35 27.80
CA GLU A 129 4.97 25.69 28.37
C GLU A 129 5.12 25.73 29.90
N ARG A 130 5.33 24.57 30.55
CA ARG A 130 5.57 24.49 31.98
C ARG A 130 6.91 25.14 32.35
N GLN A 131 6.87 26.08 33.29
CA GLN A 131 8.07 26.79 33.75
C GLN A 131 8.78 26.07 34.91
N ASP A 132 8.06 25.18 35.60
CA ASP A 132 8.57 24.37 36.71
C ASP A 132 9.45 23.20 36.24
N LEU A 133 9.35 22.82 34.97
CA LEU A 133 10.22 21.82 34.34
C LEU A 133 11.44 22.48 33.69
N ARG A 134 12.61 21.84 33.84
CA ARG A 134 13.80 22.30 33.13
C ARG A 134 13.57 22.11 31.63
N ARG A 135 13.72 23.18 30.85
CA ARG A 135 13.45 23.19 29.40
C ARG A 135 14.14 22.06 28.63
N TRP A 136 15.39 21.73 28.99
CA TRP A 136 16.12 20.65 28.33
C TRP A 136 15.46 19.28 28.56
N LEU A 137 14.86 19.03 29.73
CA LEU A 137 14.10 17.79 29.99
C LEU A 137 12.88 17.69 29.08
N SER A 138 12.11 18.77 28.95
CA SER A 138 10.92 18.78 28.10
C SER A 138 11.27 18.57 26.63
N ILE A 139 12.34 19.20 26.14
CA ILE A 139 12.84 19.02 24.77
C ILE A 139 13.36 17.59 24.57
N THR A 140 14.18 17.07 25.49
CA THR A 140 14.71 15.70 25.40
C THR A 140 13.59 14.68 25.39
N ALA A 141 12.60 14.81 26.27
CA ALA A 141 11.44 13.91 26.28
C ALA A 141 10.63 14.04 24.98
N LEU A 142 10.38 15.24 24.48
CA LEU A 142 9.70 15.41 23.19
C LEU A 142 10.47 14.75 22.04
N LEU A 143 11.78 14.94 21.98
CA LEU A 143 12.63 14.31 20.95
C LEU A 143 12.64 12.80 21.08
N LEU A 144 12.73 12.26 22.30
CA LEU A 144 12.74 10.82 22.55
C LEU A 144 11.40 10.17 22.16
N PHE A 145 10.28 10.68 22.66
CA PHE A 145 8.97 10.15 22.32
C PHE A 145 8.58 10.42 20.86
N GLY A 146 9.05 11.55 20.30
CA GLY A 146 8.95 11.86 18.88
C GLY A 146 9.70 10.85 18.01
N ALA A 147 10.93 10.52 18.37
CA ALA A 147 11.73 9.50 17.69
C ALA A 147 11.09 8.12 17.82
N LEU A 148 10.57 7.75 19.00
CA LEU A 148 9.85 6.50 19.18
C LEU A 148 8.59 6.44 18.31
N GLY A 149 7.83 7.55 18.24
CA GLY A 149 6.70 7.67 17.33
C GLY A 149 7.11 7.55 15.86
N ALA A 150 8.23 8.16 15.45
CA ALA A 150 8.75 8.03 14.11
C ALA A 150 9.12 6.58 13.78
N VAL A 151 9.78 5.84 14.69
CA VAL A 151 10.08 4.40 14.54
C VAL A 151 8.78 3.61 14.30
N VAL A 152 7.77 3.83 15.13
CA VAL A 152 6.46 3.17 14.98
C VAL A 152 5.82 3.48 13.62
N GLN A 153 5.78 4.75 13.20
CA GLN A 153 5.15 5.13 11.93
C GLN A 153 5.95 4.67 10.71
N VAL A 154 7.29 4.70 10.78
CA VAL A 154 8.16 4.21 9.70
C VAL A 154 7.95 2.72 9.47
N SER A 155 7.78 1.91 10.52
CA SER A 155 7.56 0.47 10.38
C SER A 155 6.40 0.12 9.43
N ASN A 156 5.33 0.92 9.45
CA ASN A 156 4.15 0.75 8.59
C ASN A 156 4.37 1.19 7.13
N LEU A 157 5.46 1.93 6.85
CA LEU A 157 5.88 2.29 5.49
C LEU A 157 6.84 1.24 4.89
N LEU A 158 7.44 0.40 5.73
CA LEU A 158 8.40 -0.62 5.29
C LEU A 158 7.68 -1.85 4.76
N VAL A 159 6.62 -2.28 5.43
CA VAL A 159 5.82 -3.45 5.07
C VAL A 159 4.34 -3.11 5.21
N ASN A 160 3.53 -3.62 4.28
CA ASN A 160 2.10 -3.44 4.33
C ASN A 160 1.52 -4.07 5.61
N TYR A 161 0.83 -3.30 6.44
CA TYR A 161 0.28 -3.84 7.69
C TYR A 161 -0.70 -5.00 7.50
N ASN A 162 -1.33 -5.11 6.33
CA ASN A 162 -2.20 -6.24 5.99
C ASN A 162 -1.45 -7.58 6.00
N ALA A 163 -0.14 -7.59 5.71
CA ALA A 163 0.71 -8.79 5.76
C ALA A 163 0.64 -9.52 7.09
N TYR A 164 0.66 -8.75 8.19
CA TYR A 164 0.54 -9.36 9.51
C TYR A 164 -0.90 -9.59 9.92
N VAL A 165 -1.80 -8.66 9.59
CA VAL A 165 -3.22 -8.76 9.98
C VAL A 165 -3.89 -10.00 9.39
N PHE A 166 -3.57 -10.36 8.15
CA PHE A 166 -4.08 -11.55 7.47
C PHE A 166 -3.17 -12.78 7.60
N SER A 167 -2.20 -12.77 8.52
CA SER A 167 -1.40 -13.95 8.83
C SER A 167 -2.19 -15.00 9.62
N ASP A 168 -1.59 -16.17 9.82
CA ASP A 168 -2.18 -17.27 10.62
C ASP A 168 -2.27 -16.96 12.12
N VAL A 169 -1.73 -15.82 12.57
CA VAL A 169 -1.83 -15.39 13.96
C VAL A 169 -3.24 -14.86 14.23
N ALA A 170 -3.96 -15.48 15.16
CA ALA A 170 -5.30 -15.06 15.54
C ALA A 170 -5.36 -13.57 15.90
N PHE A 171 -6.32 -12.83 15.33
CA PHE A 171 -6.39 -11.36 15.43
C PHE A 171 -6.48 -10.84 16.88
N GLU A 172 -7.22 -11.54 17.76
CA GLU A 172 -7.28 -11.20 19.19
C GLU A 172 -5.90 -11.27 19.87
N GLN A 173 -5.08 -12.25 19.48
CA GLN A 173 -3.71 -12.35 19.99
C GLN A 173 -2.85 -11.19 19.49
N GLN A 174 -3.07 -10.74 18.24
CA GLN A 174 -2.37 -9.58 17.71
C GLN A 174 -2.68 -8.30 18.50
N ILE A 175 -3.90 -8.17 19.02
CA ILE A 175 -4.32 -7.00 19.82
C ILE A 175 -3.69 -7.02 21.21
N TYR A 176 -3.74 -8.15 21.91
CA TYR A 176 -3.49 -8.18 23.36
C TYR A 176 -2.18 -8.84 23.78
N ILE A 177 -1.55 -9.66 22.94
CA ILE A 177 -0.28 -10.32 23.28
C ILE A 177 0.88 -9.46 22.76
N PRO A 178 1.76 -8.91 23.63
CA PRO A 178 2.85 -8.03 23.21
C PRO A 178 3.76 -8.65 22.16
N GLU A 179 4.16 -9.91 22.34
CA GLU A 179 5.03 -10.65 21.41
C GLU A 179 4.41 -10.85 20.02
N LYS A 180 3.08 -10.78 19.94
CA LYS A 180 2.31 -10.92 18.70
C LYS A 180 1.77 -9.57 18.23
N SER A 181 2.25 -8.46 18.78
CA SER A 181 1.82 -7.14 18.34
C SER A 181 2.28 -6.86 16.90
N PRO A 182 1.44 -6.22 16.06
CA PRO A 182 1.85 -5.63 14.80
C PRO A 182 3.12 -4.78 14.91
N LEU A 183 3.32 -4.06 16.03
CA LEU A 183 4.50 -3.21 16.21
C LEU A 183 5.82 -3.99 16.15
N LEU A 184 5.87 -5.18 16.76
CA LEU A 184 7.05 -6.06 16.70
C LEU A 184 7.08 -6.83 15.39
N ALA A 185 5.90 -7.28 14.92
CA ALA A 185 5.78 -8.05 13.71
C ALA A 185 6.26 -7.29 12.46
N GLN A 186 5.99 -5.98 12.35
CA GLN A 186 6.45 -5.19 11.20
C GLN A 186 7.97 -5.22 11.05
N TRP A 187 8.72 -5.09 12.15
CA TRP A 187 10.18 -5.12 12.10
C TRP A 187 10.71 -6.51 11.74
N ARG A 188 10.06 -7.58 12.25
CA ARG A 188 10.39 -8.96 11.88
C ARG A 188 10.13 -9.21 10.40
N LEU A 189 8.93 -8.89 9.93
CA LEU A 189 8.53 -9.03 8.53
C LEU A 189 9.42 -8.22 7.60
N TRP A 190 9.79 -6.99 7.98
CA TRP A 190 10.71 -6.20 7.17
C TRP A 190 12.08 -6.86 7.02
N SER A 191 12.61 -7.46 8.09
CA SER A 191 13.87 -8.21 8.02
C SER A 191 13.76 -9.43 7.09
N GLU A 192 12.65 -10.17 7.17
CA GLU A 192 12.35 -11.31 6.30
C GLU A 192 12.19 -10.87 4.84
N TYR A 193 11.46 -9.78 4.59
CA TYR A 193 11.20 -9.26 3.24
C TYR A 193 12.47 -8.72 2.60
N ARG A 194 13.31 -8.00 3.36
CA ARG A 194 14.61 -7.53 2.90
C ARG A 194 15.53 -8.71 2.57
N ALA A 195 15.61 -9.71 3.45
CA ALA A 195 16.42 -10.91 3.20
C ALA A 195 15.93 -11.68 1.98
N GLY A 196 14.60 -11.84 1.83
CA GLY A 196 13.99 -12.46 0.66
C GLY A 196 14.27 -11.70 -0.63
N TRP A 197 14.23 -10.36 -0.60
CA TRP A 197 14.56 -9.51 -1.74
C TRP A 197 16.05 -9.58 -2.10
N GLN A 198 16.94 -9.54 -1.12
CA GLN A 198 18.39 -9.72 -1.32
C GLN A 198 18.73 -11.12 -1.84
N ALA A 199 18.08 -12.16 -1.32
CA ALA A 199 18.25 -13.52 -1.80
C ALA A 199 17.75 -13.67 -3.24
N PHE A 200 16.66 -12.97 -3.61
CA PHE A 200 16.19 -12.93 -4.99
C PHE A 200 17.19 -12.21 -5.90
N ASP A 201 17.64 -11.00 -5.56
CA ASP A 201 18.65 -10.26 -6.34
C ASP A 201 19.98 -11.04 -6.43
N HIS A 202 20.43 -11.65 -5.34
CA HIS A 202 21.58 -12.54 -5.34
C HIS A 202 21.35 -13.78 -6.20
N ALA A 203 20.20 -14.45 -6.10
CA ALA A 203 19.86 -15.60 -6.93
C ALA A 203 19.67 -15.23 -8.41
N LEU A 204 19.45 -13.96 -8.74
CA LEU A 204 19.51 -13.44 -10.11
C LEU A 204 20.96 -13.22 -10.56
N ARG A 205 21.85 -12.79 -9.66
CA ARG A 205 23.26 -12.47 -9.98
C ARG A 205 24.24 -13.66 -9.88
N VAL A 206 23.92 -14.68 -9.10
CA VAL A 206 24.83 -15.80 -8.76
C VAL A 206 24.31 -17.13 -9.27
N SER A 207 23.10 -17.16 -9.82
CA SER A 207 22.62 -18.32 -10.59
C SER A 207 23.62 -18.63 -11.70
N GLY A 208 24.43 -19.66 -11.51
CA GLY A 208 25.17 -20.29 -12.61
C GLY A 208 24.27 -21.12 -13.53
N GLY A 209 22.94 -20.98 -13.42
CA GLY A 209 21.96 -21.67 -14.24
C GLY A 209 21.15 -20.66 -15.05
N ASP A 210 20.94 -21.00 -16.32
CA ASP A 210 20.26 -20.16 -17.29
C ASP A 210 18.75 -20.13 -17.01
N PHE A 211 18.10 -18.96 -17.05
CA PHE A 211 16.64 -18.80 -16.89
C PHE A 211 16.13 -17.49 -17.51
N TYR A 212 14.80 -17.30 -17.57
CA TYR A 212 14.21 -16.01 -17.95
C TYR A 212 13.15 -15.54 -16.95
N LEU A 213 12.99 -14.23 -16.90
CA LEU A 213 12.12 -13.51 -15.96
C LEU A 213 11.09 -12.70 -16.75
N LEU A 214 9.81 -12.84 -16.41
CA LEU A 214 8.77 -11.91 -16.84
C LEU A 214 8.87 -10.66 -15.96
N GLU A 215 9.19 -9.51 -16.55
CA GLU A 215 9.52 -8.29 -15.82
C GLU A 215 8.34 -7.32 -15.71
N SER A 216 8.11 -6.49 -16.73
CA SER A 216 7.14 -5.41 -16.70
C SER A 216 6.16 -5.50 -17.88
N GLY A 217 5.04 -4.79 -17.82
CA GLY A 217 4.07 -4.74 -18.93
C GLY A 217 3.02 -5.86 -18.97
N PHE A 218 3.02 -6.76 -17.98
CA PHE A 218 2.06 -7.86 -17.88
C PHE A 218 1.12 -7.69 -16.67
N TYR A 219 -0.16 -7.95 -16.90
CA TYR A 219 -1.20 -7.93 -15.88
C TYR A 219 -1.22 -9.23 -15.06
N PRO A 220 -1.90 -9.26 -13.90
CA PRO A 220 -2.15 -10.52 -13.19
C PRO A 220 -2.92 -11.54 -14.04
N THR A 221 -2.78 -12.83 -13.72
CA THR A 221 -3.55 -13.90 -14.36
C THR A 221 -5.03 -13.78 -13.99
N GLU A 222 -5.93 -13.94 -14.95
CA GLU A 222 -7.37 -13.79 -14.69
C GLU A 222 -7.95 -14.97 -13.90
N ALA A 223 -7.37 -16.16 -14.07
CA ALA A 223 -7.69 -17.37 -13.32
C ALA A 223 -6.43 -18.04 -12.80
N VAL A 224 -6.48 -18.57 -11.57
CA VAL A 224 -5.35 -19.28 -10.93
C VAL A 224 -4.92 -20.49 -11.75
N GLU A 225 -5.87 -21.16 -12.40
CA GLU A 225 -5.64 -22.35 -13.23
C GLU A 225 -4.82 -22.06 -14.50
N GLN A 226 -4.76 -20.80 -14.94
CA GLN A 226 -4.02 -20.41 -16.14
C GLN A 226 -2.57 -20.04 -15.85
N ALA A 227 -2.19 -19.92 -14.57
CA ALA A 227 -0.84 -19.56 -14.15
C ALA A 227 0.22 -20.57 -14.66
N PRO A 228 1.44 -20.12 -15.00
CA PRO A 228 1.97 -18.77 -14.84
C PRO A 228 1.57 -17.80 -15.96
N TYR A 229 0.89 -18.24 -17.02
CA TYR A 229 0.45 -17.38 -18.13
C TYR A 229 -1.07 -17.18 -18.07
N GLY A 230 -1.74 -16.88 -19.18
CA GLY A 230 -3.17 -16.49 -19.16
C GLY A 230 -3.37 -15.11 -18.54
N ARG A 231 -2.60 -14.15 -19.03
CA ARG A 231 -2.59 -12.77 -18.56
C ARG A 231 -2.46 -11.81 -19.74
N TRP A 232 -3.03 -10.63 -19.60
CA TRP A 232 -2.88 -9.56 -20.59
C TRP A 232 -1.49 -8.94 -20.56
N MET A 233 -1.04 -8.50 -21.73
CA MET A 233 0.08 -7.58 -21.92
C MET A 233 -0.46 -6.20 -22.30
N GLY A 234 0.14 -5.15 -21.76
CA GLY A 234 -0.10 -3.77 -22.19
C GLY A 234 0.53 -3.49 -23.56
N ALA A 235 0.74 -2.21 -23.88
CA ALA A 235 1.36 -1.81 -25.15
C ALA A 235 2.81 -2.31 -25.31
N VAL A 236 3.51 -2.50 -24.19
CA VAL A 236 4.89 -2.97 -24.14
C VAL A 236 4.99 -4.05 -23.07
N GLY A 237 5.65 -5.17 -23.37
CA GLY A 237 6.01 -6.21 -22.40
C GLY A 237 7.51 -6.45 -22.38
N GLU A 238 8.07 -6.72 -21.19
CA GLU A 238 9.51 -6.88 -21.00
C GLU A 238 9.85 -8.24 -20.37
N PHE A 239 10.82 -8.93 -20.96
CA PHE A 239 11.46 -10.11 -20.41
C PHE A 239 12.93 -9.86 -20.17
N ARG A 240 13.43 -10.39 -19.06
CA ARG A 240 14.84 -10.35 -18.71
C ARG A 240 15.44 -11.74 -18.77
N ILE A 241 16.52 -11.88 -19.53
CA ILE A 241 17.11 -13.17 -19.88
C ILE A 241 18.45 -13.31 -19.14
N TYR A 242 18.51 -14.29 -18.25
CA TYR A 242 19.70 -14.67 -17.51
C TYR A 242 20.30 -15.91 -18.16
N ALA A 243 20.70 -15.79 -19.41
CA ALA A 243 21.34 -16.86 -20.18
C ALA A 243 22.38 -16.27 -21.12
N HIS A 244 23.53 -16.93 -21.27
CA HIS A 244 24.57 -16.46 -22.20
C HIS A 244 24.27 -16.92 -23.63
N SER A 245 23.97 -15.99 -24.54
CA SER A 245 23.79 -16.25 -25.99
C SER A 245 25.13 -16.38 -26.76
N SER A 246 26.26 -16.47 -26.05
CA SER A 246 27.59 -16.31 -26.65
C SER A 246 28.05 -17.48 -27.52
N ARG A 247 27.41 -18.65 -27.39
CA ARG A 247 27.76 -19.85 -28.16
C ARG A 247 26.58 -20.50 -28.86
N THR A 248 25.37 -20.34 -28.34
CA THR A 248 24.18 -21.03 -28.86
C THR A 248 22.97 -20.10 -28.93
N PRO A 249 22.14 -20.24 -29.99
CA PRO A 249 21.01 -19.35 -30.20
C PRO A 249 19.91 -19.61 -29.17
N LEU A 250 19.39 -18.52 -28.62
CA LEU A 250 18.20 -18.54 -27.78
C LEU A 250 16.97 -18.41 -28.67
N VAL A 251 16.05 -19.36 -28.57
CA VAL A 251 14.79 -19.35 -29.34
C VAL A 251 13.65 -19.05 -28.40
N PHE A 252 13.07 -17.87 -28.55
CA PHE A 252 11.93 -17.44 -27.76
C PHE A 252 10.65 -17.71 -28.55
N SER A 253 9.64 -18.31 -27.91
CA SER A 253 8.32 -18.50 -28.50
C SER A 253 7.24 -18.00 -27.57
N ILE A 254 6.30 -17.25 -28.14
CA ILE A 254 5.11 -16.74 -27.44
C ILE A 254 3.86 -17.17 -28.19
N THR A 255 2.84 -17.57 -27.46
CA THR A 255 1.48 -17.81 -27.96
C THR A 255 0.56 -16.78 -27.32
N TYR A 256 -0.20 -16.06 -28.14
CA TYR A 256 -1.07 -14.99 -27.68
C TYR A 256 -2.34 -14.87 -28.54
N SER A 257 -3.38 -14.25 -27.99
CA SER A 257 -4.58 -13.87 -28.71
C SER A 257 -4.79 -12.36 -28.70
N ARG A 258 -5.41 -11.84 -29.76
CA ARG A 258 -5.80 -10.43 -29.86
C ARG A 258 -7.31 -10.37 -30.19
N PRO A 259 -8.11 -9.60 -29.43
CA PRO A 259 -9.52 -9.39 -29.75
C PRO A 259 -9.66 -8.75 -31.13
N LYS A 260 -10.71 -9.11 -31.86
CA LYS A 260 -11.09 -8.38 -33.07
C LYS A 260 -11.78 -7.09 -32.65
N SER A 261 -11.11 -5.94 -32.86
CA SER A 261 -11.69 -4.63 -32.54
C SER A 261 -13.01 -4.43 -33.30
N ALA A 262 -14.03 -3.92 -32.61
CA ALA A 262 -15.32 -3.56 -33.22
C ALA A 262 -15.20 -2.38 -34.22
N THR A 263 -14.08 -1.66 -34.16
CA THR A 263 -13.76 -0.55 -35.06
C THR A 263 -12.64 -1.00 -36.00
N PRO A 264 -12.80 -0.92 -37.33
CA PRO A 264 -11.76 -1.33 -38.26
C PRO A 264 -10.66 -0.25 -38.29
N THR A 265 -9.77 -0.27 -37.30
CA THR A 265 -8.49 0.44 -37.41
C THR A 265 -7.69 -0.26 -38.51
N ALA A 266 -7.47 0.46 -39.62
CA ALA A 266 -7.09 -0.05 -40.93
C ALA A 266 -5.65 -0.60 -41.07
N VAL A 267 -5.03 -1.09 -40.00
CA VAL A 267 -3.71 -1.70 -40.04
C VAL A 267 -3.83 -3.18 -39.70
N ALA A 268 -3.69 -4.03 -40.71
CA ALA A 268 -3.59 -5.47 -40.51
C ALA A 268 -2.48 -5.76 -39.49
N TRP A 269 -2.80 -6.53 -38.44
CA TRP A 269 -1.84 -6.94 -37.42
C TRP A 269 -0.65 -7.64 -38.08
N ARG A 270 0.56 -7.17 -37.80
CA ARG A 270 1.81 -7.67 -38.42
C ARG A 270 2.64 -8.54 -37.48
N GLY A 271 2.09 -8.91 -36.32
CA GLY A 271 2.83 -9.53 -35.24
C GLY A 271 3.36 -8.50 -34.23
N LEU A 272 3.97 -9.02 -33.18
CA LEU A 272 4.70 -8.28 -32.16
C LEU A 272 5.98 -7.70 -32.77
N GLN A 273 6.34 -6.50 -32.36
CA GLN A 273 7.65 -5.93 -32.65
C GLN A 273 8.62 -6.36 -31.54
N TRP A 274 9.71 -7.03 -31.92
CA TRP A 274 10.66 -7.61 -30.98
C TRP A 274 11.95 -6.80 -31.00
N THR A 275 12.41 -6.39 -29.82
CA THR A 275 13.69 -5.70 -29.67
C THR A 275 14.50 -6.40 -28.59
N TYR A 276 15.67 -6.93 -28.93
CA TYR A 276 16.59 -7.55 -27.98
C TYR A 276 17.84 -6.69 -27.84
N GLU A 277 18.15 -6.25 -26.63
CA GLU A 277 19.29 -5.36 -26.34
C GLU A 277 19.37 -4.13 -27.27
N ASP A 278 18.23 -3.47 -27.46
CA ASP A 278 18.11 -2.28 -28.34
C ASP A 278 18.28 -2.60 -29.85
N HIS A 279 18.22 -3.88 -30.26
CA HIS A 279 18.25 -4.33 -31.65
C HIS A 279 16.96 -5.03 -32.09
N ASP A 280 16.40 -4.59 -33.23
CA ASP A 280 15.22 -5.21 -33.82
C ASP A 280 15.48 -6.68 -34.18
N CYS A 281 14.54 -7.55 -33.83
CA CYS A 281 14.58 -8.97 -34.11
C CYS A 281 13.45 -9.35 -35.06
N VAL A 282 13.74 -10.28 -35.97
CA VAL A 282 12.74 -10.81 -36.92
C VAL A 282 12.09 -12.05 -36.32
N SER A 283 10.77 -12.01 -36.14
CA SER A 283 9.98 -13.16 -35.71
C SER A 283 9.36 -13.91 -36.88
N ASP A 284 9.18 -15.21 -36.71
CA ASP A 284 8.36 -16.08 -37.55
C ASP A 284 6.95 -16.14 -36.95
N LEU A 285 5.97 -15.57 -37.67
CA LEU A 285 4.59 -15.43 -37.26
C LEU A 285 3.73 -16.57 -37.85
N GLN A 286 3.12 -17.36 -36.97
CA GLN A 286 2.23 -18.45 -37.32
C GLN A 286 0.80 -18.17 -36.80
N LEU A 287 -0.19 -18.18 -37.70
CA LEU A 287 -1.61 -18.16 -37.33
C LEU A 287 -1.99 -19.53 -36.76
N LEU A 288 -2.58 -19.56 -35.56
CA LEU A 288 -3.03 -20.81 -34.93
C LEU A 288 -4.53 -21.03 -35.08
N ALA A 289 -5.33 -20.00 -34.81
CA ALA A 289 -6.77 -20.06 -34.85
C ALA A 289 -7.37 -18.67 -35.07
N GLU A 290 -8.52 -18.62 -35.70
CA GLU A 290 -9.28 -17.40 -35.91
C GLU A 290 -10.75 -17.65 -35.60
N SER A 291 -11.32 -16.82 -34.73
CA SER A 291 -12.73 -16.88 -34.35
C SER A 291 -13.44 -15.56 -34.67
N ALA A 292 -14.73 -15.49 -34.36
CA ALA A 292 -15.50 -14.24 -34.47
C ALA A 292 -15.05 -13.19 -33.43
N GLN A 293 -14.44 -13.62 -32.31
CA GLN A 293 -14.11 -12.73 -31.19
C GLN A 293 -12.62 -12.39 -31.12
N GLU A 294 -11.74 -13.33 -31.47
CA GLU A 294 -10.28 -13.17 -31.35
C GLU A 294 -9.51 -13.94 -32.43
N THR A 295 -8.28 -13.51 -32.65
CA THR A 295 -7.30 -14.20 -33.50
C THR A 295 -6.10 -14.62 -32.65
N GLN A 296 -5.70 -15.89 -32.76
CA GLN A 296 -4.61 -16.49 -32.00
C GLN A 296 -3.38 -16.72 -32.88
N TRP A 297 -2.23 -16.32 -32.35
CA TRP A 297 -0.94 -16.39 -33.03
C TRP A 297 0.11 -17.09 -32.18
N ARG A 298 1.09 -17.65 -32.86
CA ARG A 298 2.37 -18.06 -32.27
C ARG A 298 3.48 -17.35 -33.00
N GLU A 299 4.34 -16.69 -32.24
CA GLU A 299 5.56 -16.11 -32.77
C GLU A 299 6.78 -16.81 -32.20
N LYS A 300 7.78 -16.96 -33.06
CA LYS A 300 9.10 -17.48 -32.68
C LYS A 300 10.17 -16.50 -33.13
N VAL A 301 11.06 -16.11 -32.23
CA VAL A 301 12.21 -15.27 -32.54
C VAL A 301 13.49 -15.97 -32.11
N THR A 302 14.50 -15.91 -32.96
CA THR A 302 15.85 -16.37 -32.62
C THR A 302 16.67 -15.16 -32.24
N LEU A 303 17.09 -15.08 -30.99
CA LEU A 303 17.88 -13.96 -30.49
C LEU A 303 19.29 -14.02 -31.06
N PRO A 304 19.90 -12.87 -31.40
CA PRO A 304 21.22 -12.81 -32.01
C PRO A 304 22.30 -13.44 -31.11
N THR A 305 23.21 -14.19 -31.73
CA THR A 305 24.37 -14.81 -31.08
C THR A 305 25.64 -14.01 -31.33
N GLY A 306 26.41 -13.75 -30.27
CA GLY A 306 27.71 -13.08 -30.36
C GLY A 306 27.68 -11.55 -30.22
N GLY A 307 28.63 -11.01 -29.46
CA GLY A 307 28.73 -9.60 -29.10
C GLY A 307 28.91 -9.41 -27.58
N ALA A 308 29.16 -8.19 -27.14
CA ALA A 308 29.12 -7.80 -25.72
C ALA A 308 27.67 -7.81 -25.21
N ALA A 309 27.02 -8.97 -25.28
CA ALA A 309 25.65 -9.17 -24.86
C ALA A 309 25.53 -8.70 -23.41
N ARG A 310 24.62 -7.75 -23.17
CA ARG A 310 24.35 -7.26 -21.83
C ARG A 310 23.89 -8.44 -20.99
N TRP A 311 24.47 -8.56 -19.80
CA TRP A 311 24.03 -9.55 -18.83
C TRP A 311 23.43 -8.84 -17.61
N PRO A 312 22.14 -9.08 -17.30
CA PRO A 312 21.17 -9.88 -18.06
C PRO A 312 20.74 -9.21 -19.38
N GLY A 313 20.33 -10.03 -20.35
CA GLY A 313 19.77 -9.58 -21.62
C GLY A 313 18.36 -9.06 -21.44
N VAL A 314 17.94 -8.11 -22.28
CA VAL A 314 16.62 -7.47 -22.19
C VAL A 314 15.89 -7.65 -23.51
N LEU A 315 14.67 -8.19 -23.45
CA LEU A 315 13.79 -8.43 -24.59
C LEU A 315 12.49 -7.65 -24.42
N HIS A 316 12.22 -6.73 -25.34
CA HIS A 316 11.01 -5.94 -25.40
C HIS A 316 10.06 -6.48 -26.47
N LEU A 317 8.77 -6.48 -26.14
CA LEU A 317 7.66 -6.81 -27.03
C LEU A 317 6.78 -5.58 -27.15
N ASP A 318 6.79 -4.95 -28.31
CA ASP A 318 5.93 -3.82 -28.62
C ASP A 318 4.69 -4.30 -29.38
N ALA A 319 3.52 -3.95 -28.83
CA ALA A 319 2.22 -4.37 -29.32
C ALA A 319 1.24 -3.21 -29.12
N PRO A 320 0.96 -2.36 -30.12
CA PRO A 320 0.08 -1.22 -29.93
C PRO A 320 -1.30 -1.66 -29.43
N ALA A 321 -1.78 -0.99 -28.36
CA ALA A 321 -3.07 -1.25 -27.76
C ALA A 321 -4.19 -1.09 -28.80
N ASP A 322 -5.13 -2.05 -28.82
CA ASP A 322 -6.19 -2.10 -29.84
C ASP A 322 -7.59 -1.83 -29.30
N VAL A 323 -7.74 -1.81 -27.97
CA VAL A 323 -9.04 -1.72 -27.32
C VAL A 323 -9.42 -0.24 -27.11
N PRO A 324 -10.31 0.34 -27.93
CA PRO A 324 -10.60 1.76 -27.85
C PRO A 324 -11.35 2.09 -26.56
N GLY A 325 -10.88 3.12 -25.83
CA GLY A 325 -11.50 3.57 -24.58
C GLY A 325 -11.13 2.74 -23.34
N ASP A 326 -10.23 1.76 -23.47
CA ASP A 326 -9.72 1.02 -22.32
C ASP A 326 -8.60 1.79 -21.61
N ALA A 327 -8.83 2.21 -20.37
CA ALA A 327 -7.84 2.92 -19.55
C ALA A 327 -6.60 2.07 -19.19
N ARG A 328 -6.64 0.75 -19.43
CA ARG A 328 -5.50 -0.16 -19.26
C ARG A 328 -4.55 -0.20 -20.44
N GLU A 329 -4.98 0.26 -21.61
CA GLU A 329 -4.23 0.09 -22.86
C GLU A 329 -3.88 -1.39 -23.14
N LEU A 330 -4.87 -2.29 -22.98
CA LEU A 330 -4.69 -3.72 -23.25
C LEU A 330 -4.36 -3.97 -24.73
N SER A 331 -3.41 -4.87 -24.96
CA SER A 331 -2.96 -5.21 -26.32
C SER A 331 -3.20 -6.66 -26.70
N VAL A 332 -2.51 -7.60 -26.05
CA VAL A 332 -2.60 -9.04 -26.37
C VAL A 332 -2.75 -9.87 -25.10
N PHE A 333 -3.49 -10.97 -25.20
CA PHE A 333 -3.62 -11.95 -24.13
C PHE A 333 -2.60 -13.06 -24.32
N VAL A 334 -1.65 -13.20 -23.40
CA VAL A 334 -0.55 -14.16 -23.51
C VAL A 334 -0.92 -15.46 -22.82
N SER A 335 -1.04 -16.54 -23.60
CA SER A 335 -1.43 -17.85 -23.11
C SER A 335 -0.24 -18.75 -22.78
N ASN A 336 0.90 -18.56 -23.45
CA ASN A 336 2.11 -19.32 -23.15
C ASN A 336 3.39 -18.63 -23.66
N VAL A 337 4.49 -18.80 -22.93
CA VAL A 337 5.84 -18.35 -23.31
C VAL A 337 6.85 -19.45 -23.00
N THR A 338 7.77 -19.69 -23.93
CA THR A 338 8.88 -20.63 -23.76
C THR A 338 10.17 -20.05 -24.32
N LEU A 339 11.27 -20.20 -23.59
CA LEU A 339 12.61 -19.88 -24.07
C LEU A 339 13.46 -21.15 -24.10
N LEU A 340 14.00 -21.45 -25.27
CA LEU A 340 14.84 -22.62 -25.50
C LEU A 340 16.29 -22.19 -25.73
N GLN A 341 17.22 -22.92 -25.13
CA GLN A 341 18.65 -22.85 -25.44
C GLN A 341 19.12 -24.25 -25.82
N ASP A 342 19.61 -24.45 -27.04
CA ASP A 342 19.98 -25.77 -27.57
C ASP A 342 18.85 -26.82 -27.48
N GLY A 343 17.60 -26.38 -27.63
CA GLY A 343 16.43 -27.24 -27.48
C GLY A 343 16.07 -27.59 -26.04
N VAL A 344 16.83 -27.12 -25.04
CA VAL A 344 16.51 -27.25 -23.62
C VAL A 344 15.66 -26.07 -23.18
N LEU A 345 14.54 -26.34 -22.52
CA LEU A 345 13.66 -25.31 -21.95
C LEU A 345 14.33 -24.65 -20.75
N LEU A 346 14.54 -23.34 -20.84
CA LEU A 346 14.98 -22.55 -19.71
C LEU A 346 13.82 -22.38 -18.71
N PRO A 347 14.08 -22.46 -17.39
CA PRO A 347 13.05 -22.28 -16.38
C PRO A 347 12.51 -20.83 -16.37
N TYR A 348 11.22 -20.70 -16.15
CA TYR A 348 10.52 -19.43 -15.95
C TYR A 348 10.65 -18.95 -14.50
N ARG A 349 10.81 -17.64 -14.30
CA ARG A 349 10.67 -16.96 -13.01
C ARG A 349 9.76 -15.73 -13.17
N GLU A 350 9.05 -15.37 -12.10
CA GLU A 350 8.25 -14.15 -12.06
C GLU A 350 8.99 -13.04 -11.30
N ALA A 351 9.00 -11.82 -11.85
CA ALA A 351 9.58 -10.67 -11.18
C ALA A 351 8.79 -10.32 -9.92
N ARG A 352 9.52 -9.88 -8.88
CA ARG A 352 8.93 -9.38 -7.62
C ARG A 352 8.56 -7.89 -7.69
N LEU A 353 8.08 -7.43 -8.84
CA LEU A 353 7.69 -6.04 -9.07
C LEU A 353 6.21 -5.80 -8.72
N PRO A 354 5.81 -4.55 -8.42
CA PRO A 354 4.41 -4.18 -8.34
C PRO A 354 3.69 -4.48 -9.66
N ARG A 355 2.66 -5.32 -9.58
CA ARG A 355 1.81 -5.65 -10.72
C ARG A 355 0.93 -4.44 -11.05
N PRO A 356 0.64 -4.18 -12.34
CA PRO A 356 -0.33 -3.15 -12.70
C PRO A 356 -1.72 -3.53 -12.18
N LEU A 357 -2.54 -2.51 -11.92
CA LEU A 357 -3.93 -2.70 -11.49
C LEU A 357 -4.66 -3.62 -12.49
N PRO A 358 -5.18 -4.78 -12.07
CA PRO A 358 -6.07 -5.59 -12.88
C PRO A 358 -7.41 -4.85 -12.95
N LEU A 359 -7.54 -3.93 -13.89
CA LEU A 359 -8.88 -3.52 -14.29
C LEU A 359 -9.41 -4.71 -15.10
N SER A 360 -10.56 -5.27 -14.75
CA SER A 360 -11.36 -6.06 -15.68
C SER A 360 -12.64 -5.28 -15.87
N THR A 361 -12.99 -4.95 -17.11
CA THR A 361 -14.28 -4.35 -17.45
C THR A 361 -15.40 -5.38 -17.49
N GLU A 362 -15.05 -6.67 -17.50
CA GLU A 362 -16.00 -7.78 -17.59
C GLU A 362 -16.45 -8.29 -16.23
N GLN A 363 -15.63 -8.12 -15.18
CA GLN A 363 -15.97 -8.53 -13.82
C GLN A 363 -16.45 -7.32 -13.00
N GLY A 364 -17.53 -7.52 -12.24
CA GLY A 364 -17.94 -6.56 -11.22
C GLY A 364 -16.87 -6.36 -10.13
N TRP A 365 -17.14 -5.45 -9.19
CA TRP A 365 -16.28 -5.24 -8.02
C TRP A 365 -15.83 -6.57 -7.39
N SER A 366 -14.53 -6.72 -7.12
CA SER A 366 -13.95 -7.91 -6.49
C SER A 366 -12.92 -7.52 -5.42
N TRP A 367 -12.77 -8.37 -4.39
CA TRP A 367 -11.75 -8.20 -3.35
C TRP A 367 -10.31 -8.19 -3.91
N PRO A 368 -9.95 -9.07 -4.87
CA PRO A 368 -8.65 -8.99 -5.54
C PRO A 368 -8.42 -7.64 -6.24
N ALA A 369 -9.43 -7.08 -6.91
CA ALA A 369 -9.31 -5.78 -7.56
C ALA A 369 -9.14 -4.63 -6.53
N LEU A 370 -9.85 -4.68 -5.40
CA LEU A 370 -9.71 -3.68 -4.32
C LEU A 370 -8.31 -3.72 -3.67
N PHE A 371 -7.76 -4.91 -3.49
CA PHE A 371 -6.46 -5.14 -2.86
C PHE A 371 -5.32 -5.43 -3.86
N TRP A 372 -5.47 -5.02 -5.13
CA TRP A 372 -4.48 -5.29 -6.18
C TRP A 372 -3.03 -4.87 -5.83
N PHE A 373 -2.91 -3.80 -5.04
CA PHE A 373 -1.63 -3.24 -4.60
C PHE A 373 -0.93 -4.15 -3.58
N TYR A 374 -1.70 -4.99 -2.88
CA TYR A 374 -1.24 -5.85 -1.81
C TYR A 374 -1.15 -7.31 -2.28
N ASP A 375 0.09 -7.77 -2.46
CA ASP A 375 0.40 -9.17 -2.74
C ASP A 375 1.43 -9.67 -1.69
N PRO A 376 1.00 -10.49 -0.72
CA PRO A 376 1.91 -10.99 0.33
C PRO A 376 2.99 -11.93 -0.21
N ALA A 377 2.85 -12.48 -1.42
CA ALA A 377 3.84 -13.35 -2.06
C ALA A 377 5.00 -12.55 -2.69
N VAL A 378 4.88 -11.23 -2.81
CA VAL A 378 5.90 -10.35 -3.38
C VAL A 378 6.57 -9.55 -2.27
N PRO A 379 7.61 -10.09 -1.60
CA PRO A 379 8.30 -9.37 -0.54
C PRO A 379 9.04 -8.17 -1.11
N ARG A 380 8.66 -6.97 -0.66
CA ARG A 380 9.32 -5.71 -1.00
C ARG A 380 9.91 -5.08 0.25
N PRO A 381 11.09 -4.45 0.16
CA PRO A 381 11.72 -3.82 1.32
C PRO A 381 11.02 -2.54 1.78
N LEU A 382 10.18 -1.95 0.92
CA LEU A 382 9.39 -0.74 1.18
C LEU A 382 7.98 -0.92 0.59
N ASP A 383 6.98 -0.37 1.28
CA ASP A 383 5.58 -0.37 0.87
C ASP A 383 5.07 1.08 0.73
N LEU A 384 5.53 1.77 -0.32
CA LEU A 384 5.22 3.18 -0.55
C LEU A 384 4.10 3.34 -1.57
N TRP A 385 3.12 4.18 -1.22
CA TRP A 385 2.00 4.56 -2.11
C TRP A 385 2.45 5.12 -3.46
N LEU A 386 3.64 5.73 -3.53
CA LEU A 386 4.21 6.26 -4.77
C LEU A 386 4.36 5.18 -5.86
N TRP A 387 4.70 3.95 -5.48
CA TRP A 387 4.83 2.84 -6.41
C TRP A 387 3.47 2.41 -6.96
N TYR A 388 2.45 2.39 -6.10
CA TYR A 388 1.08 2.07 -6.51
C TYR A 388 0.49 3.12 -7.42
N VAL A 389 0.78 4.40 -7.21
CA VAL A 389 0.36 5.44 -8.16
C VAL A 389 0.98 5.18 -9.53
N TRP A 390 2.26 4.81 -9.58
CA TRP A 390 2.94 4.51 -10.83
C TRP A 390 2.35 3.31 -11.58
N THR A 391 1.94 2.26 -10.87
CA THR A 391 1.39 1.03 -11.47
C THR A 391 -0.14 0.98 -11.52
N SER A 392 -0.82 2.06 -11.12
CA SER A 392 -2.29 2.12 -11.08
C SER A 392 -2.97 2.27 -12.44
N GLY A 393 -2.20 2.49 -13.52
CA GLY A 393 -2.74 2.82 -14.84
C GLY A 393 -3.11 4.30 -15.01
N VAL A 394 -2.83 5.16 -14.02
CA VAL A 394 -2.99 6.61 -14.17
C VAL A 394 -1.98 7.12 -15.21
N PRO A 395 -2.40 7.95 -16.19
CA PRO A 395 -1.50 8.49 -17.21
C PRO A 395 -0.25 9.11 -16.59
N LEU A 396 0.90 8.81 -17.17
CA LEU A 396 2.21 9.16 -16.62
C LEU A 396 2.33 10.65 -16.19
N PRO A 397 1.84 11.65 -16.96
CA PRO A 397 1.87 13.05 -16.52
C PRO A 397 1.04 13.31 -15.26
N ALA A 398 -0.15 12.70 -15.15
CA ALA A 398 -1.03 12.83 -14.00
C ALA A 398 -0.45 12.13 -12.76
N ALA A 399 0.12 10.94 -12.93
CA ALA A 399 0.82 10.21 -11.87
C ALA A 399 1.99 11.03 -11.32
N ARG A 400 2.84 11.59 -12.20
CA ARG A 400 3.95 12.47 -11.82
C ARG A 400 3.48 13.71 -11.07
N ALA A 401 2.45 14.40 -11.57
CA ALA A 401 1.89 15.58 -10.93
C ALA A 401 1.35 15.26 -9.52
N PHE A 402 0.65 14.13 -9.37
CA PHE A 402 0.16 13.67 -8.07
C PHE A 402 1.31 13.38 -7.09
N ILE A 403 2.32 12.64 -7.53
CA ILE A 403 3.49 12.30 -6.70
C ILE A 403 4.23 13.56 -6.25
N ILE A 404 4.50 14.49 -7.17
CA ILE A 404 5.17 15.77 -6.86
C ILE A 404 4.31 16.58 -5.88
N GLY A 405 3.00 16.69 -6.12
CA GLY A 405 2.08 17.38 -5.23
C GLY A 405 2.06 16.80 -3.81
N LEU A 406 2.04 15.47 -3.68
CA LEU A 406 2.09 14.79 -2.39
C LEU A 406 3.42 15.05 -1.65
N LEU A 407 4.55 14.97 -2.34
CA LEU A 407 5.87 15.25 -1.78
C LEU A 407 6.01 16.70 -1.33
N LEU A 408 5.52 17.65 -2.13
CA LEU A 408 5.49 19.08 -1.77
C LEU A 408 4.60 19.33 -0.56
N PHE A 409 3.44 18.67 -0.48
CA PHE A 409 2.56 18.76 0.68
C PHE A 409 3.25 18.23 1.95
N TRP A 410 3.93 17.08 1.88
CA TRP A 410 4.69 16.53 3.01
C TRP A 410 5.83 17.45 3.43
N LEU A 411 6.58 17.99 2.47
CA LEU A 411 7.63 18.96 2.73
C LEU A 411 7.07 20.21 3.41
N ALA A 412 5.92 20.72 2.94
CA ALA A 412 5.25 21.86 3.55
C ALA A 412 4.85 21.57 5.01
N LEU A 413 4.30 20.38 5.31
CA LEU A 413 3.96 19.99 6.68
C LEU A 413 5.20 19.89 7.58
N ILE A 414 6.31 19.33 7.08
CA ILE A 414 7.59 19.26 7.80
C ILE A 414 8.10 20.67 8.08
N LEU A 415 8.11 21.56 7.08
CA LEU A 415 8.54 22.95 7.22
C LEU A 415 7.66 23.72 8.21
N VAL A 416 6.33 23.57 8.14
CA VAL A 416 5.39 24.16 9.12
C VAL A 416 5.69 23.64 10.52
N GLY A 417 5.96 22.35 10.67
CA GLY A 417 6.38 21.76 11.94
C GLY A 417 7.68 22.37 12.47
N ILE A 418 8.72 22.47 11.64
CA ILE A 418 10.02 23.07 12.00
C ILE A 418 9.88 24.56 12.34
N ILE A 419 9.17 25.33 11.53
CA ILE A 419 8.93 26.76 11.75
C ILE A 419 8.12 26.96 13.02
N GLY A 420 7.04 26.20 13.22
CA GLY A 420 6.23 26.21 14.44
C GLY A 420 7.09 25.93 15.68
N PHE A 421 7.94 24.90 15.62
CA PHE A 421 8.84 24.54 16.70
C PHE A 421 9.87 25.64 17.00
N SER A 422 10.45 26.26 15.97
CA SER A 422 11.41 27.36 16.11
C SER A 422 10.78 28.61 16.72
N ARG A 423 9.53 28.94 16.35
CA ARG A 423 8.77 30.09 16.88
C ARG A 423 8.35 29.88 18.33
N ILE A 424 7.88 28.68 18.68
CA ILE A 424 7.62 28.30 20.08
C ILE A 424 8.92 28.43 20.88
N GLY A 425 10.05 27.97 20.32
CA GLY A 425 11.37 28.10 20.92
C GLY A 425 11.80 29.54 21.19
N LEU A 426 11.55 30.45 20.25
CA LEU A 426 11.89 31.88 20.30
C LEU A 426 10.95 32.69 21.22
N CYS A 427 9.62 32.50 21.11
CA CYS A 427 8.64 33.16 21.97
C CYS A 427 8.83 32.78 23.45
N MET A 428 9.13 31.51 23.74
CA MET A 428 9.43 31.07 25.11
C MET A 428 10.79 31.58 25.62
N PHE A 429 11.76 31.87 24.74
CA PHE A 429 13.04 32.48 25.15
C PHE A 429 12.86 33.97 25.52
N HIS A 430 11.96 34.67 24.82
CA HIS A 430 11.66 36.08 25.07
C HIS A 430 10.82 36.32 26.33
N SER A 431 9.83 35.47 26.66
CA SER A 431 9.00 35.66 27.85
C SER A 431 9.79 35.53 29.16
N ARG A 432 10.80 34.66 29.20
CA ARG A 432 11.69 34.48 30.36
C ARG A 432 12.61 35.69 30.63
N ARG A 433 12.96 36.46 29.59
CA ARG A 433 13.70 37.74 29.75
C ARG A 433 12.83 38.85 30.34
N ARG A 434 11.52 38.83 30.12
CA ARG A 434 10.58 39.79 30.72
C ARG A 434 10.20 39.42 32.16
N GLY A 435 10.02 38.14 32.47
CA GLY A 435 9.70 37.68 33.84
C GLY A 435 10.82 37.86 34.88
N ASN A 436 12.05 38.16 34.46
CA ASN A 436 13.17 38.43 35.36
C ASN A 436 13.35 39.92 35.71
N ARG A 437 12.39 40.79 35.34
CA ARG A 437 12.41 42.22 35.68
C ARG A 437 11.35 42.66 36.68
N GLU A 438 10.49 41.75 37.14
CA GLU A 438 9.52 42.02 38.21
C GLU A 438 9.46 40.81 39.16
N CYS A 439 10.44 40.75 40.06
CA CYS A 439 10.36 40.12 41.37
C CYS A 439 11.33 40.83 42.29
#